data_AF-A0AAV0WM45-F1
#
_entry.id   AF-A0AAV0WM45-F1
#
_cell.length_a   1.000
_cell.length_b   1.000
_cell.length_c   1.000
_cell.angle_alpha   90.00
_cell.angle_beta   90.00
_cell.angle_gamma   90.00
#
_symmetry.space_group_name_H-M   'P 1'
#
loop_
_entity.id
_entity.type
_entity.pdbx_description
1 polymer ?
#
loop_
_entity_poly.entity_id
_entity_poly.type
_entity_poly.pdbx_seq_one_letter_code
_entity_poly.pdbx_strand_id
1 'polypeptide(L)' 'MFDFEKLISEVQSRPCLWDIGSNDYHDKPMKMLAWNSVAAAMYPNWEELSTAQKEEKGNIYLINVNKNKLQ' A
#
# COMPACT_ATOMS: atom_id res chain seq x y z
N MET A 1 18.39 1.92 -7.06
CA MET A 1 17.54 3.14 -6.97
C MET A 1 16.11 2.70 -6.74
N PHE A 2 15.28 3.49 -6.05
CA PHE A 2 13.85 3.20 -5.92
C PHE A 2 13.10 3.71 -7.17
N ASP A 3 12.13 2.95 -7.66
CA ASP A 3 11.38 3.26 -8.87
C ASP A 3 10.09 4.02 -8.52
N PHE A 4 10.19 5.36 -8.49
CA PHE A 4 9.06 6.23 -8.14
C PHE A 4 7.99 6.28 -9.23
N GLU A 5 8.37 6.21 -10.51
CA GLU A 5 7.43 6.22 -11.63
C GLU A 5 6.54 4.97 -11.64
N LYS A 6 7.13 3.79 -11.36
CA LYS A 6 6.37 2.57 -11.17
C LYS A 6 5.46 2.66 -9.94
N LEU A 7 5.94 3.17 -8.81
CA LEU A 7 5.10 3.35 -7.61
C LEU A 7 3.89 4.24 -7.89
N ILE A 8 4.09 5.38 -8.57
CA ILE A 8 3.03 6.31 -8.94
C ILE A 8 2.02 5.63 -9.87
N SER A 9 2.50 4.93 -10.90
CA SER A 9 1.67 4.19 -11.87
C SER A 9 0.82 3.10 -11.20
N GLU A 10 1.42 2.32 -10.30
CA GLU A 10 0.73 1.27 -9.54
C GLU A 10 -0.32 1.87 -8.58
N VAL A 11 -0.03 2.98 -7.90
CA VAL A 11 -1.03 3.65 -7.05
C VAL A 11 -2.16 4.25 -7.88
N GLN A 12 -1.86 4.94 -9.00
CA GLN A 12 -2.86 5.56 -9.88
C GLN A 12 -3.82 4.52 -10.47
N SER A 13 -3.32 3.34 -10.86
CA SER A 13 -4.14 2.25 -11.41
C SER A 13 -5.19 1.65 -10.45
N ARG A 14 -5.17 2.03 -9.16
CA ARG A 14 -6.07 1.50 -8.12
C ARG A 14 -6.84 2.66 -7.45
N PRO A 15 -7.97 3.12 -8.02
CA PRO A 15 -8.70 4.31 -7.54
C PRO A 15 -9.08 4.27 -6.06
N CYS A 16 -9.38 3.09 -5.52
CA CYS A 16 -9.66 2.91 -4.09
C CYS A 16 -8.56 3.47 -3.17
N LEU A 17 -7.33 3.68 -3.65
CA LEU A 17 -6.23 4.22 -2.87
C LEU A 17 -6.24 5.76 -2.74
N TRP A 18 -6.75 6.48 -3.75
CA TRP A 18 -6.53 7.92 -3.92
C TRP A 18 -7.77 8.71 -4.37
N ASP A 19 -8.71 8.10 -5.09
CA ASP A 19 -9.91 8.75 -5.60
C ASP A 19 -11.03 8.73 -4.55
N ILE A 20 -11.29 9.88 -3.94
CA ILE A 20 -12.36 10.05 -2.94
C ILE A 20 -13.76 9.83 -3.54
N GLY A 21 -13.92 9.97 -4.86
CA GLY A 21 -15.17 9.69 -5.58
C GLY A 21 -15.43 8.20 -5.85
N SER A 22 -14.43 7.34 -5.64
CA SER A 22 -14.58 5.89 -5.81
C SER A 22 -15.36 5.28 -4.63
N ASN A 23 -16.38 4.47 -4.92
CA ASN A 23 -17.14 3.71 -3.92
C ASN A 23 -16.21 2.92 -2.97
N ASP A 24 -15.12 2.39 -3.52
CA ASP A 24 -14.16 1.53 -2.83
C ASP A 24 -13.19 2.33 -1.93
N TYR A 25 -13.18 3.66 -2.00
CA TYR A 25 -12.27 4.50 -1.21
C TYR A 25 -12.53 4.44 0.30
N HIS A 26 -13.76 4.12 0.71
CA HIS A 26 -14.08 3.93 2.12
C HIS A 26 -13.90 2.48 2.60
N ASP A 27 -13.63 1.53 1.70
CA ASP A 27 -13.39 0.14 2.02
C ASP A 27 -11.93 -0.11 2.48
N LYS A 28 -11.79 -0.48 3.75
CA LYS A 28 -10.49 -0.72 4.40
C LYS A 28 -9.85 -2.05 3.96
N PRO A 29 -10.58 -3.19 3.91
CA PRO A 29 -10.11 -4.40 3.24
C PRO A 29 -9.61 -4.18 1.81
N MET A 30 -10.36 -3.48 0.96
CA MET A 30 -10.01 -3.21 -0.45
C MET A 30 -8.73 -2.37 -0.54
N LYS A 31 -8.60 -1.33 0.29
CA LYS A 31 -7.34 -0.57 0.43
C LYS A 31 -6.15 -1.43 0.84
N MET A 32 -6.34 -2.38 1.75
CA MET A 32 -5.27 -3.31 2.19
C MET A 32 -4.84 -4.26 1.06
N LEU A 33 -5.80 -4.84 0.33
CA LEU A 33 -5.52 -5.73 -0.80
C LEU A 33 -4.84 -4.99 -1.96
N ALA A 34 -5.31 -3.77 -2.28
CA ALA A 34 -4.70 -2.92 -3.29
C ALA A 34 -3.25 -2.54 -2.92
N TRP A 35 -2.96 -2.24 -1.66
CA TRP A 35 -1.60 -1.97 -1.20
C TRP A 35 -0.67 -3.19 -1.20
N ASN A 36 -1.16 -4.36 -0.81
CA ASN A 36 -0.41 -5.62 -0.98
C ASN A 36 -0.08 -5.86 -2.46
N SER A 37 -0.99 -5.51 -3.37
CA SER A 37 -0.78 -5.62 -4.82
C SER A 37 0.28 -4.64 -5.34
N VAL A 38 0.28 -3.38 -4.86
CA VAL A 38 1.34 -2.39 -5.16
C VAL A 38 2.69 -2.90 -4.65
N ALA A 39 2.75 -3.43 -3.42
CA ALA A 39 3.99 -3.96 -2.85
C ALA A 39 4.52 -5.19 -3.63
N ALA A 40 3.64 -6.11 -4.04
CA ALA A 40 3.99 -7.23 -4.91
C ALA A 40 4.53 -6.78 -6.28
N ALA A 41 3.97 -5.72 -6.86
CA ALA A 41 4.49 -5.13 -8.09
C ALA A 41 5.86 -4.45 -7.89
N MET A 42 6.10 -3.81 -6.73
CA MET A 42 7.34 -3.10 -6.44
C MET A 42 8.50 -4.02 -6.02
N TYR A 43 8.24 -5.17 -5.41
CA TYR A 43 9.25 -6.10 -4.92
C TYR A 43 9.06 -7.49 -5.56
N PRO A 44 9.90 -7.91 -6.54
CA PRO A 44 9.69 -9.17 -7.27
C PRO A 44 9.65 -10.43 -6.40
N ASN A 45 10.28 -10.41 -5.23
CA ASN A 45 10.27 -11.50 -4.25
C ASN A 45 9.27 -11.29 -3.10
N TRP A 46 8.29 -10.39 -3.25
CA TRP A 46 7.38 -10.00 -2.15
C TRP A 46 6.73 -11.19 -1.46
N GLU A 47 6.23 -12.19 -2.20
CA GLU A 47 5.57 -13.36 -1.60
C GLU A 47 6.52 -14.36 -0.93
N GLU A 48 7.83 -14.24 -1.15
CA GLU A 48 8.87 -14.99 -0.44
C GLU A 48 9.27 -14.30 0.88
N LEU A 49 8.87 -13.05 1.10
CA LEU A 49 9.15 -12.31 2.32
C LEU A 49 8.25 -12.74 3.47
N SER A 50 8.87 -13.00 4.62
CA SER A 50 8.16 -13.17 5.90
C SER A 50 7.37 -11.91 6.28
N THR A 51 6.37 -12.06 7.16
CA THR A 51 5.53 -10.95 7.63
C THR A 51 6.36 -9.76 8.14
N ALA A 52 7.42 -10.01 8.93
CA ALA A 52 8.30 -8.95 9.43
C ALA A 52 9.06 -8.20 8.32
N GLN A 53 9.46 -8.89 7.24
CA GLN A 53 10.11 -8.27 6.07
C GLN A 53 9.09 -7.52 5.18
N LYS A 54 7.84 -8.00 5.11
CA LYS A 54 6.73 -7.26 4.48
C LYS A 54 6.37 -6.01 5.29
N GLU A 55 6.39 -6.08 6.62
CA GLU A 55 6.19 -4.92 7.52
C GLU A 55 7.33 -3.90 7.42
N GLU A 56 8.60 -4.34 7.39
CA GLU A 56 9.77 -3.48 7.18
C GLU A 56 9.63 -2.66 5.88
N LYS A 57 9.29 -3.31 4.77
CA LYS A 57 9.21 -2.67 3.44
C LYS A 57 7.89 -1.92 3.20
N GLY A 58 6.79 -2.43 3.74
CA GLY A 58 5.44 -1.84 3.67
C GLY A 58 5.18 -0.72 4.67
N ASN A 59 6.15 -0.37 5.52
CA ASN A 59 5.98 0.54 6.67
C ASN A 59 5.58 2.00 6.32
N ILE A 60 5.51 2.33 5.03
CA ILE A 60 4.84 3.54 4.50
C ILE A 60 3.42 3.71 5.07
N TYR A 61 2.74 2.62 5.45
CA TYR A 61 1.35 2.65 5.93
C TYR A 61 1.19 2.79 7.45
N LEU A 62 1.90 1.96 8.22
CA LEU A 62 1.65 1.86 9.67
C LEU A 62 1.96 3.19 10.39
N ILE A 63 2.90 3.97 9.85
CA ILE A 63 3.24 5.33 10.29
C ILE A 63 2.05 6.30 10.17
N ASN A 64 1.15 6.11 9.20
CA ASN A 64 -0.02 6.98 9.00
C ASN A 64 -1.31 6.45 9.65
N VAL A 65 -1.44 5.14 9.87
CA VAL A 65 -2.61 4.55 10.53
C VAL A 65 -2.57 4.73 12.06
N ASN A 66 -1.39 4.62 12.69
CA ASN A 66 -1.28 4.66 14.16
C ASN A 66 -1.06 6.05 14.78
N LYS A 67 -0.76 7.09 14.00
CA LYS A 67 -0.61 8.46 14.56
C LYS A 67 -1.91 9.08 15.09
N ASN A 68 -3.08 8.56 14.69
CA ASN A 68 -4.39 8.99 15.18
C ASN A 68 -4.95 8.06 16.28
N LYS A 69 -4.07 7.46 17.11
CA LYS A 69 -4.43 6.70 18.32
C LYS A 69 -3.57 7.03 19.55
N LEU A 70 -2.85 8.15 19.51
CA LEU A 70 -2.02 8.66 20.62
C LEU A 70 -2.27 10.16 20.89
N GLN A 71 -3.55 10.52 20.90
CA GLN A 71 -4.14 11.67 21.60
C GLN A 71 -5.49 11.22 22.19
#